data_AF-A0A842Q500-F1
#
_entry.id   AF-A0A842Q500-F1
#
_cell.length_a   1.000
_cell.length_b   1.000
_cell.length_c   1.000
_cell.angle_alpha   90.00
_cell.angle_beta   90.00
_cell.angle_gamma   90.00
#
_symmetry.space_group_name_H-M   'P 1'
#
loop_
_entity.id
_entity.type
_entity.pdbx_description
1 polymer ?
#
loop_
_entity_poly.entity_id
_entity_poly.type
_entity_poly.pdbx_seq_one_letter_code
_entity_poly.pdbx_strand_id
1 'polypeptide(L)'
;VVKQYAKTKGVKWAALNVWTSQGRRFKVDPLFRLGNEYKALRYIRNLGLNTPTIESVILGKRLLVTEFIKGNSLADIIQYSLNKTDEYNNIGFIKAAGEQIAAIHNDKSTLGNIKPKNLIIRGNTLYFTGVDQFGFHSGDPIWDIVQFICRGLKKTTDSTVASKVVRGFLFGYSNEITVEYIKKLSRSKRYIESFYPLISPAVARSIKREIRAFIC
;
A
#
# COMPACT_ATOMS: atom_id res chain seq x y z
N VAL A 1 -9.89 16.30 5.70
CA VAL A 1 -10.44 15.62 4.49
C VAL A 1 -11.85 15.15 4.78
N VAL A 2 -12.81 15.42 3.89
CA VAL A 2 -14.18 14.87 3.97
C VAL A 2 -14.31 13.74 2.95
N LYS A 3 -14.47 12.49 3.40
CA LYS A 3 -14.62 11.32 2.52
C LYS A 3 -16.05 10.79 2.56
N GLN A 4 -16.74 10.87 1.42
CA GLN A 4 -18.05 10.24 1.23
C GLN A 4 -17.96 8.84 0.62
N TYR A 5 -18.60 7.89 1.30
CA TYR A 5 -18.77 6.51 0.86
C TYR A 5 -20.11 6.37 0.13
N ALA A 6 -20.10 6.64 -1.18
CA ALA A 6 -21.27 6.54 -2.03
C ALA A 6 -21.44 5.12 -2.63
N LYS A 7 -22.69 4.71 -2.90
CA LYS A 7 -23.02 3.44 -3.55
C LYS A 7 -22.43 3.35 -4.98
N THR A 8 -22.34 4.46 -5.70
CA THR A 8 -21.72 4.53 -7.04
C THR A 8 -20.23 4.16 -7.04
N LYS A 9 -19.50 4.45 -5.95
CA LYS A 9 -18.13 3.97 -5.75
C LYS A 9 -18.06 2.45 -5.51
N GLY A 10 -19.19 1.79 -5.24
CA GLY A 10 -19.33 0.33 -5.14
C GLY A 10 -19.13 -0.38 -6.48
N VAL A 11 -19.57 0.22 -7.59
CA VAL A 11 -19.39 -0.33 -8.96
C VAL A 11 -17.90 -0.51 -9.29
N LYS A 12 -17.07 0.46 -8.89
CA LYS A 12 -15.60 0.35 -8.99
C LYS A 12 -15.05 -0.87 -8.26
N TRP A 13 -15.56 -1.19 -7.07
CA TRP A 13 -15.07 -2.34 -6.30
C TRP A 13 -15.57 -3.65 -6.88
N ALA A 14 -16.78 -3.68 -7.45
CA ALA A 14 -17.25 -4.84 -8.20
C ALA A 14 -16.37 -5.11 -9.44
N ALA A 15 -16.04 -4.08 -10.23
CA ALA A 15 -15.12 -4.21 -11.36
C ALA A 15 -13.71 -4.65 -10.91
N LEU A 16 -13.22 -4.10 -9.78
CA LEU A 16 -11.94 -4.52 -9.23
C LEU A 16 -11.98 -5.97 -8.73
N ASN A 17 -13.09 -6.43 -8.17
CA ASN A 17 -13.29 -7.83 -7.77
C ASN A 17 -13.27 -8.78 -8.96
N VAL A 18 -13.81 -8.38 -10.11
CA VAL A 18 -13.71 -9.18 -11.34
C VAL A 18 -12.25 -9.30 -11.78
N TRP A 19 -11.52 -8.18 -11.84
CA TRP A 19 -10.10 -8.15 -12.21
C TRP A 19 -9.24 -8.93 -11.21
N THR A 20 -9.47 -8.78 -9.92
CA THR A 20 -8.64 -9.36 -8.85
C THR A 20 -9.21 -10.66 -8.28
N SER A 21 -10.18 -11.26 -8.96
CA SER A 21 -10.96 -12.43 -8.52
C SER A 21 -10.12 -13.62 -8.05
N GLN A 22 -8.89 -13.71 -8.56
CA GLN A 22 -7.91 -14.75 -8.24
C GLN A 22 -7.10 -14.49 -6.95
N GLY A 23 -7.11 -13.26 -6.40
CA GLY A 23 -6.23 -12.86 -5.29
C GLY A 23 -6.90 -12.17 -4.10
N ARG A 24 -7.97 -11.38 -4.30
CA ARG A 24 -8.71 -10.74 -3.18
C ARG A 24 -10.13 -10.35 -3.58
N ARG A 25 -11.07 -10.45 -2.64
CA ARG A 25 -12.41 -9.82 -2.73
C ARG A 25 -12.46 -8.57 -1.88
N PHE A 26 -12.62 -7.42 -2.52
CA PHE A 26 -12.88 -6.12 -1.92
C PHE A 26 -14.30 -6.03 -1.36
N LYS A 27 -14.39 -5.39 -0.19
CA LYS A 27 -15.66 -5.06 0.45
C LYS A 27 -16.30 -3.91 -0.32
N VAL A 28 -17.56 -4.09 -0.71
CA VAL A 28 -18.28 -3.13 -1.57
C VAL A 28 -19.19 -2.21 -0.74
N ASP A 29 -19.76 -2.74 0.35
CA ASP A 29 -20.74 -2.03 1.16
C ASP A 29 -20.17 -0.70 1.71
N PRO A 30 -20.84 0.45 1.46
CA PRO A 30 -20.34 1.75 1.86
C PRO A 30 -20.23 1.96 3.38
N LEU A 31 -21.18 1.44 4.16
CA LEU A 31 -21.18 1.60 5.61
C LEU A 31 -20.12 0.71 6.25
N PHE A 32 -19.96 -0.51 5.76
CA PHE A 32 -18.89 -1.41 6.14
C PHE A 32 -17.54 -0.74 5.90
N ARG A 33 -17.29 -0.20 4.69
CA ARG A 33 -16.02 0.46 4.36
C ARG A 33 -15.74 1.69 5.23
N LEU A 34 -16.77 2.49 5.52
CA LEU A 34 -16.66 3.63 6.43
C LEU A 34 -16.26 3.16 7.82
N GLY A 35 -17.01 2.20 8.39
CA GLY A 35 -16.74 1.65 9.70
C GLY A 35 -15.37 0.96 9.77
N ASN A 36 -14.96 0.31 8.69
CA ASN A 36 -13.67 -0.36 8.56
C ASN A 36 -12.52 0.66 8.58
N GLU A 37 -12.61 1.75 7.82
CA GLU A 37 -11.60 2.81 7.86
C GLU A 37 -11.56 3.49 9.23
N TYR A 38 -12.71 3.78 9.84
CA TYR A 38 -12.77 4.33 11.20
C TYR A 38 -12.02 3.45 12.21
N LYS A 39 -12.27 2.12 12.20
CA LYS A 39 -11.59 1.17 13.09
C LYS A 39 -10.10 1.05 12.75
N ALA A 40 -9.76 0.94 11.46
CA ALA A 40 -8.39 0.72 11.01
C ALA A 40 -7.47 1.90 11.33
N LEU A 41 -7.95 3.15 11.20
CA LEU A 41 -7.16 4.33 11.57
C LEU A 41 -6.77 4.32 13.05
N ARG A 42 -7.71 3.92 13.93
CA ARG A 42 -7.43 3.79 15.37
C ARG A 42 -6.52 2.61 15.68
N TYR A 43 -6.74 1.49 15.01
CA TYR A 43 -5.95 0.28 15.16
C TYR A 43 -4.47 0.50 14.80
N ILE A 44 -4.20 1.06 13.62
CA ILE A 44 -2.85 1.40 13.16
C ILE A 44 -2.17 2.37 14.14
N ARG A 45 -2.92 3.33 14.71
CA ARG A 45 -2.40 4.22 15.77
C ARG A 45 -1.98 3.48 17.03
N ASN A 46 -2.76 2.48 17.45
CA ASN A 46 -2.42 1.64 18.60
C ASN A 46 -1.18 0.77 18.35
N LEU A 47 -0.83 0.48 17.09
CA LEU A 47 0.44 -0.16 16.72
C LEU A 47 1.63 0.82 16.73
N GLY A 48 1.45 2.07 17.16
CA GLY A 48 2.50 3.10 17.19
C GLY A 48 2.74 3.80 15.85
N LEU A 49 1.88 3.56 14.85
CA LEU A 49 2.00 4.15 13.51
C LEU A 49 1.08 5.36 13.35
N ASN A 50 1.41 6.27 12.43
CA ASN A 50 0.66 7.52 12.32
C ASN A 50 -0.54 7.40 11.37
N THR A 51 -1.67 7.94 11.80
CA THR A 51 -2.90 8.06 11.01
C THR A 51 -3.55 9.41 11.30
N PRO A 52 -4.28 9.99 10.33
CA PRO A 52 -5.07 11.21 10.56
C PRO A 52 -5.99 11.08 11.76
N THR A 53 -6.11 12.15 12.55
CA THR A 53 -7.13 12.27 13.59
C THR A 53 -8.52 12.18 12.96
N ILE A 54 -9.44 11.50 13.63
CA ILE A 54 -10.84 11.41 13.19
C ILE A 54 -11.58 12.56 13.85
N GLU A 55 -12.05 13.53 13.05
CA GLU A 55 -12.75 14.72 13.54
C GLU A 55 -14.24 14.46 13.71
N SER A 56 -14.85 13.71 12.78
CA SER A 56 -16.28 13.42 12.82
C SER A 56 -16.67 12.22 11.97
N VAL A 57 -17.77 11.57 12.36
CA VAL A 57 -18.44 10.52 11.58
C VAL A 57 -19.91 10.87 11.47
N ILE A 58 -20.42 11.00 10.24
CA ILE A 58 -21.83 11.32 9.96
C ILE A 58 -22.45 10.14 9.24
N LEU A 59 -22.99 9.18 10.01
CA LEU A 59 -23.49 7.90 9.50
C LEU A 59 -24.63 8.08 8.47
N GLY A 60 -25.60 8.97 8.75
CA GLY A 60 -26.71 9.26 7.84
C GLY A 60 -26.27 9.75 6.46
N LYS A 61 -25.09 10.40 6.37
CA LYS A 61 -24.49 10.87 5.11
C LYS A 61 -23.35 9.99 4.61
N ARG A 62 -22.98 8.95 5.35
CA ARG A 62 -21.82 8.07 5.11
C ARG A 62 -20.52 8.87 4.91
N LEU A 63 -20.30 9.84 5.79
CA LEU A 63 -19.11 10.70 5.79
C LEU A 63 -18.17 10.31 6.93
N LEU A 64 -16.88 10.22 6.59
CA LEU A 64 -15.78 10.21 7.54
C LEU A 64 -14.99 11.51 7.33
N VAL A 65 -14.85 12.30 8.39
CA VAL A 65 -14.06 13.52 8.40
C VAL A 65 -12.81 13.27 9.22
N THR A 66 -11.65 13.51 8.61
CA THR A 66 -10.34 13.35 9.25
C THR A 66 -9.52 14.62 9.12
N GLU A 67 -8.47 14.74 9.92
CA GLU A 67 -7.41 15.72 9.71
C GLU A 67 -6.93 15.70 8.25
N PHE A 68 -6.61 16.88 7.70
CA PHE A 68 -5.87 16.98 6.45
C PHE A 68 -4.37 16.99 6.75
N ILE A 69 -3.69 15.90 6.41
CA ILE A 69 -2.23 15.82 6.54
C ILE A 69 -1.60 16.61 5.39
N LYS A 70 -1.09 17.82 5.69
CA LYS A 70 -0.34 18.63 4.73
C LYS A 70 1.02 17.98 4.48
N GLY A 71 1.22 17.45 3.28
CA GLY A 71 2.41 16.69 2.91
C GLY A 71 2.37 16.15 1.49
N ASN A 72 3.48 15.56 1.03
CA ASN A 72 3.55 14.88 -0.25
C ASN A 72 3.17 13.41 -0.09
N SER A 73 2.52 12.81 -1.08
CA SER A 73 2.29 11.36 -1.01
C SER A 73 3.57 10.61 -1.38
N LEU A 74 3.74 9.39 -0.87
CA LEU A 74 4.87 8.56 -1.28
C LEU A 74 4.81 8.20 -2.77
N ALA A 75 3.63 8.21 -3.39
CA ALA A 75 3.51 8.08 -4.85
C ALA A 75 4.13 9.26 -5.60
N ASP A 76 4.13 10.45 -5.01
CA ASP A 76 4.79 11.62 -5.60
C ASP A 76 6.29 11.46 -5.47
N ILE A 77 6.81 11.02 -4.32
CA ILE A 77 8.23 10.72 -4.12
C ILE A 77 8.74 9.65 -5.08
N ILE A 78 8.00 8.56 -5.27
CA ILE A 78 8.35 7.52 -6.24
C ILE A 78 8.37 8.10 -7.66
N GLN A 79 7.43 8.99 -8.00
CA GLN A 79 7.42 9.68 -9.30
C GLN A 79 8.58 10.68 -9.44
N TYR A 80 8.94 11.42 -8.41
CA TYR A 80 10.08 12.35 -8.45
C TYR A 80 11.41 11.61 -8.55
N SER A 81 11.52 10.43 -7.93
CA SER A 81 12.68 9.53 -8.09
C SER A 81 12.84 9.03 -9.52
N LEU A 82 11.80 9.12 -10.38
CA LEU A 82 11.92 8.85 -11.82
C LEU A 82 12.56 10.01 -12.59
N ASN A 83 12.62 11.21 -11.99
CA ASN A 83 12.89 12.43 -12.73
C ASN A 83 14.25 13.08 -12.43
N LYS A 84 14.95 12.76 -11.30
CA LYS A 84 16.24 13.41 -10.93
C LYS A 84 17.16 12.57 -10.02
N THR A 85 18.44 12.97 -10.01
CA THR A 85 19.64 12.42 -9.34
C THR A 85 19.71 12.58 -7.80
N ASP A 86 18.73 13.19 -7.14
CA ASP A 86 18.70 13.33 -5.66
C ASP A 86 18.20 12.05 -4.99
N GLU A 87 18.99 10.99 -5.14
CA GLU A 87 18.66 9.60 -4.80
C GLU A 87 18.53 9.32 -3.30
N TYR A 88 19.24 10.06 -2.46
CA TYR A 88 19.47 9.65 -1.07
C TYR A 88 18.30 9.93 -0.12
N ASN A 89 17.51 10.99 -0.33
CA ASN A 89 16.43 11.33 0.60
C ASN A 89 15.12 10.56 0.30
N ASN A 90 14.92 10.12 -0.94
CA ASN A 90 13.67 9.49 -1.38
C ASN A 90 13.58 8.00 -1.01
N ILE A 91 14.70 7.29 -1.01
CA ILE A 91 14.76 5.87 -0.65
C ILE A 91 14.44 5.65 0.83
N GLY A 92 14.81 6.59 1.71
CA GLY A 92 14.54 6.53 3.14
C GLY A 92 13.04 6.37 3.46
N PHE A 93 12.17 7.13 2.79
CA PHE A 93 10.72 7.01 2.97
C PHE A 93 10.16 5.71 2.40
N ILE A 94 10.75 5.16 1.33
CA ILE A 94 10.33 3.86 0.77
C ILE A 94 10.70 2.73 1.74
N LYS A 95 11.90 2.80 2.34
CA LYS A 95 12.33 1.88 3.40
C LYS A 95 11.41 1.97 4.61
N ALA A 96 11.14 3.18 5.12
CA ALA A 96 10.22 3.39 6.24
C ALA A 96 8.80 2.87 5.94
N ALA A 97 8.33 2.99 4.69
CA ALA A 97 7.05 2.41 4.28
C ALA A 97 7.08 0.86 4.34
N GLY A 98 8.18 0.24 3.93
CA GLY A 98 8.40 -1.20 4.08
C GLY A 98 8.32 -1.63 5.54
N GLU A 99 9.05 -0.96 6.43
CA GLU A 99 9.08 -1.23 7.87
C GLU A 99 7.69 -1.12 8.50
N GLN A 100 6.98 -0.01 8.27
CA GLN A 100 5.68 0.22 8.89
C GLN A 100 4.58 -0.72 8.35
N ILE A 101 4.64 -1.12 7.08
CA ILE A 101 3.74 -2.14 6.55
C ILE A 101 4.07 -3.51 7.16
N ALA A 102 5.35 -3.83 7.34
CA ALA A 102 5.77 -5.07 7.99
C ALA A 102 5.30 -5.13 9.44
N ALA A 103 5.35 -4.03 10.19
CA ALA A 103 4.81 -3.96 11.56
C ALA A 103 3.31 -4.34 11.62
N ILE A 104 2.51 -3.86 10.67
CA ILE A 104 1.09 -4.24 10.55
C ILE A 104 0.92 -5.73 10.24
N HIS A 105 1.77 -6.27 9.36
CA HIS A 105 1.73 -7.67 8.97
C HIS A 105 2.22 -8.62 10.08
N ASN A 106 3.19 -8.19 10.91
CA ASN A 106 3.69 -8.94 12.06
C ASN A 106 2.60 -9.11 13.14
N ASP A 107 1.74 -8.11 13.27
CA ASP A 107 0.49 -8.15 14.05
C ASP A 107 -0.64 -8.96 13.35
N LYS A 108 -0.31 -9.72 12.30
CA LYS A 108 -1.20 -10.61 11.53
C LYS A 108 -2.32 -9.88 10.78
N SER A 109 -2.26 -8.55 10.67
CA SER A 109 -3.25 -7.73 9.97
C SER A 109 -2.78 -7.37 8.55
N THR A 110 -3.71 -6.95 7.68
CA THR A 110 -3.39 -6.49 6.30
C THR A 110 -4.13 -5.19 5.97
N LEU A 111 -3.62 -4.40 5.04
CA LEU A 111 -4.19 -3.13 4.56
C LEU A 111 -5.16 -3.30 3.38
N GLY A 112 -4.90 -4.28 2.54
CA GLY A 112 -5.76 -4.78 1.46
C GLY A 112 -5.91 -3.98 0.18
N ASN A 113 -5.83 -2.66 0.26
CA ASN A 113 -5.83 -1.79 -0.91
C ASN A 113 -4.79 -0.68 -0.80
N ILE A 114 -3.66 -1.00 -0.16
CA ILE A 114 -2.60 -0.03 0.05
C ILE A 114 -1.87 0.31 -1.26
N LYS A 115 -1.64 1.60 -1.46
CA LYS A 115 -0.89 2.17 -2.57
C LYS A 115 0.05 3.22 -2.01
N PRO A 116 1.15 3.58 -2.69
CA PRO A 116 2.02 4.64 -2.19
C PRO A 116 1.30 5.98 -1.97
N LYS A 117 0.25 6.27 -2.75
CA LYS A 117 -0.57 7.49 -2.55
C LYS A 117 -1.36 7.52 -1.24
N ASN A 118 -1.50 6.37 -0.56
CA ASN A 118 -2.18 6.25 0.73
C ASN A 118 -1.25 6.57 1.89
N LEU A 119 0.07 6.69 1.64
CA LEU A 119 1.05 7.15 2.62
C LEU A 119 1.39 8.62 2.34
N ILE A 120 1.11 9.48 3.32
CA ILE A 120 1.43 10.91 3.24
C ILE A 120 2.63 11.20 4.12
N ILE A 121 3.60 11.93 3.58
CA ILE A 121 4.83 12.33 4.25
C ILE A 121 4.66 13.76 4.76
N ARG A 122 4.78 13.93 6.08
CA ARG A 122 4.84 15.24 6.76
C ARG A 122 6.10 15.29 7.61
N GLY A 123 7.06 16.12 7.22
CA GLY A 123 8.42 16.07 7.77
C GLY A 123 9.03 14.68 7.54
N ASN A 124 9.54 14.04 8.58
CA ASN A 124 10.09 12.67 8.53
C ASN A 124 9.06 11.58 8.89
N THR A 125 7.77 11.89 8.90
CA THR A 125 6.73 10.96 9.37
C THR A 125 5.80 10.52 8.23
N LEU A 126 5.49 9.22 8.19
CA LEU A 126 4.52 8.62 7.29
C LEU A 126 3.16 8.46 7.97
N TYR A 127 2.10 8.90 7.29
CA TYR A 127 0.71 8.78 7.73
C TYR A 127 -0.07 7.83 6.82
N PHE A 128 -0.67 6.78 7.38
CA PHE A 128 -1.57 5.89 6.66
C PHE A 128 -2.95 6.53 6.50
N THR A 129 -3.44 6.55 5.27
CA THR A 129 -4.76 7.11 4.89
C THR A 129 -5.51 6.14 3.97
N GLY A 130 -6.85 6.24 3.90
CA GLY A 130 -7.64 5.48 2.93
C GLY A 130 -7.52 3.96 3.09
N VAL A 131 -7.58 3.48 4.33
CA VAL A 131 -7.43 2.07 4.74
C VAL A 131 -8.79 1.35 4.89
N ASP A 132 -9.77 1.70 4.06
CA ASP A 132 -11.12 1.11 4.09
C ASP A 132 -11.21 -0.38 3.76
N GLN A 133 -10.13 -1.00 3.28
CA GLN A 133 -10.04 -2.42 2.95
C GLN A 133 -9.17 -3.22 3.93
N PHE A 134 -8.85 -2.63 5.10
CA PHE A 134 -8.07 -3.27 6.16
C PHE A 134 -8.68 -4.61 6.56
N GLY A 135 -7.83 -5.62 6.73
CA GLY A 135 -8.15 -6.94 7.29
C GLY A 135 -7.53 -7.06 8.67
N PHE A 136 -8.37 -6.98 9.71
CA PHE A 136 -7.92 -7.23 11.08
C PHE A 136 -7.58 -8.70 11.24
N HIS A 137 -6.35 -9.01 11.66
CA HIS A 137 -5.86 -10.37 11.89
C HIS A 137 -6.16 -11.34 10.72
N SER A 138 -6.18 -10.82 9.49
CA SER A 138 -6.64 -11.55 8.31
C SER A 138 -6.13 -10.96 7.01
N GLY A 139 -6.22 -11.77 5.95
CA GLY A 139 -5.82 -11.43 4.59
C GLY A 139 -4.44 -11.97 4.25
N ASP A 140 -3.98 -11.63 3.04
CA ASP A 140 -2.67 -12.04 2.54
C ASP A 140 -1.70 -10.83 2.49
N PRO A 141 -0.67 -10.79 3.36
CA PRO A 141 0.41 -9.78 3.32
C PRO A 141 1.08 -9.63 1.95
N ILE A 142 1.20 -10.72 1.19
CA ILE A 142 1.86 -10.73 -0.13
C ILE A 142 1.08 -9.86 -1.11
N TRP A 143 -0.26 -9.89 -1.04
CA TRP A 143 -1.11 -9.04 -1.86
C TRP A 143 -0.78 -7.56 -1.65
N ASP A 144 -0.58 -7.15 -0.40
CA ASP A 144 -0.30 -5.75 -0.07
C ASP A 144 1.07 -5.32 -0.59
N ILE A 145 2.10 -6.15 -0.42
CA ILE A 145 3.44 -5.89 -0.95
C ILE A 145 3.40 -5.72 -2.48
N VAL A 146 2.83 -6.70 -3.18
CA VAL A 146 2.79 -6.70 -4.65
C VAL A 146 1.95 -5.54 -5.16
N GLN A 147 0.78 -5.29 -4.55
CA GLN A 147 -0.06 -4.18 -4.92
C GLN A 147 0.65 -2.84 -4.72
N PHE A 148 1.29 -2.65 -3.57
CA PHE A 148 1.99 -1.41 -3.22
C PHE A 148 3.08 -1.10 -4.25
N ILE A 149 3.96 -2.07 -4.51
CA ILE A 149 5.06 -1.96 -5.47
C ILE A 149 4.52 -1.70 -6.88
N CYS A 150 3.62 -2.53 -7.39
CA CYS A 150 3.13 -2.42 -8.76
C CYS A 150 2.35 -1.12 -8.99
N ARG A 151 1.57 -0.67 -7.99
CA ARG A 151 0.81 0.59 -8.07
C ARG A 151 1.71 1.82 -7.96
N GLY A 152 2.84 1.72 -7.25
CA GLY A 152 3.88 2.75 -7.21
C GLY A 152 4.59 2.91 -8.55
N LEU A 153 4.87 1.80 -9.21
CA LEU A 153 5.65 1.76 -10.46
C LEU A 153 4.79 1.85 -11.74
N LYS A 154 3.48 2.06 -11.63
CA LYS A 154 2.54 2.04 -12.77
C LYS A 154 2.84 3.03 -13.91
N LYS A 155 3.61 4.08 -13.65
CA LYS A 155 3.95 5.12 -14.65
C LYS A 155 5.41 5.06 -15.12
N THR A 156 6.20 4.12 -14.59
CA THR A 156 7.60 3.99 -15.00
C THR A 156 7.77 2.92 -16.06
N THR A 157 8.73 3.15 -16.95
CA THR A 157 9.31 2.14 -17.82
C THR A 157 10.76 1.81 -17.43
N ASP A 158 11.33 2.56 -16.50
CA ASP A 158 12.71 2.46 -16.05
C ASP A 158 12.90 1.30 -15.05
N SER A 159 13.67 0.30 -15.48
CA SER A 159 13.99 -0.87 -14.68
C SER A 159 14.94 -0.62 -13.51
N THR A 160 15.77 0.43 -13.59
CA THR A 160 16.71 0.87 -12.54
C THR A 160 15.93 1.52 -11.40
N VAL A 161 15.00 2.42 -11.70
CA VAL A 161 14.12 2.99 -10.66
C VAL A 161 13.25 1.90 -10.04
N ALA A 162 12.69 1.01 -10.84
CA ALA A 162 11.95 -0.14 -10.31
C ALA A 162 12.80 -0.97 -9.34
N SER A 163 14.08 -1.22 -9.68
CA SER A 163 15.00 -1.95 -8.81
C SER A 163 15.23 -1.22 -7.48
N LYS A 164 15.52 0.09 -7.52
CA LYS A 164 15.73 0.93 -6.33
C LYS A 164 14.52 0.95 -5.40
N VAL A 165 13.32 1.14 -5.95
CA VAL A 165 12.06 1.15 -5.19
C VAL A 165 11.81 -0.21 -4.53
N VAL A 166 11.96 -1.30 -5.28
CA VAL A 166 11.72 -2.66 -4.77
C VAL A 166 12.72 -2.99 -3.66
N ARG A 167 14.02 -2.73 -3.89
CA ARG A 167 15.06 -2.97 -2.87
C ARG A 167 14.84 -2.15 -1.62
N GLY A 168 14.60 -0.84 -1.75
CA GLY A 168 14.35 0.03 -0.60
C GLY A 168 13.16 -0.45 0.24
N PHE A 169 12.07 -0.81 -0.44
CA PHE A 169 10.87 -1.33 0.23
C PHE A 169 11.15 -2.66 0.94
N LEU A 170 11.74 -3.64 0.24
CA LEU A 170 12.01 -4.96 0.80
C LEU A 170 13.02 -4.92 1.94
N PHE A 171 14.04 -4.07 1.84
CA PHE A 171 15.03 -3.87 2.90
C PHE A 171 14.40 -3.32 4.18
N GLY A 172 13.43 -2.40 4.07
CA GLY A 172 12.65 -1.98 5.23
C GLY A 172 11.74 -3.09 5.74
N TYR A 173 11.03 -3.75 4.83
CA TYR A 173 10.08 -4.80 5.17
C TYR A 173 10.72 -6.00 5.89
N SER A 174 11.97 -6.35 5.56
CA SER A 174 12.70 -7.45 6.19
C SER A 174 13.11 -7.21 7.63
N ASN A 175 13.15 -5.96 8.10
CA ASN A 175 13.58 -5.65 9.46
C ASN A 175 12.60 -6.20 10.51
N GLU A 176 11.35 -6.43 10.12
CA GLU A 176 10.25 -6.78 11.03
C GLU A 176 9.64 -8.15 10.72
N ILE A 177 10.17 -8.91 9.74
CA ILE A 177 9.54 -10.16 9.30
C ILE A 177 10.54 -11.30 9.07
N THR A 178 10.06 -12.53 9.23
CA THR A 178 10.89 -13.73 9.07
C THR A 178 11.26 -14.00 7.61
N VAL A 179 12.42 -14.63 7.41
CA VAL A 179 12.93 -15.09 6.09
C VAL A 179 11.91 -16.00 5.38
N GLU A 180 11.10 -16.75 6.11
CA GLU A 180 10.07 -17.63 5.53
C GLU A 180 8.98 -16.85 4.77
N TYR A 181 8.58 -15.67 5.28
CA TYR A 181 7.61 -14.81 4.59
C TYR A 181 8.15 -14.28 3.27
N ILE A 182 9.43 -13.90 3.24
CA ILE A 182 10.10 -13.43 2.03
C ILE A 182 10.18 -14.58 1.01
N LYS A 183 10.44 -15.82 1.45
CA LYS A 183 10.39 -17.01 0.57
C LYS A 183 9.01 -17.23 -0.06
N LYS A 184 7.91 -16.96 0.66
CA LYS A 184 6.57 -17.03 0.08
C LYS A 184 6.36 -15.94 -0.98
N LEU A 185 6.88 -14.72 -0.77
CA LEU A 185 6.79 -13.62 -1.73
C LEU A 185 7.46 -13.94 -3.09
N SER A 186 8.61 -14.62 -3.14
CA SER A 186 9.23 -14.95 -4.44
C SER A 186 8.51 -16.00 -5.26
N ARG A 187 7.69 -16.83 -4.60
CA ARG A 187 6.83 -17.82 -5.25
C ARG A 187 5.52 -17.21 -5.75
N SER A 188 5.25 -15.96 -5.40
CA SER A 188 3.99 -15.25 -5.66
C SER A 188 3.95 -14.54 -7.02
N LYS A 189 4.52 -15.15 -8.05
CA LYS A 189 4.57 -14.61 -9.43
C LYS A 189 3.18 -14.25 -9.98
N ARG A 190 2.16 -15.05 -9.61
CA ARG A 190 0.76 -14.88 -10.04
C ARG A 190 0.15 -13.56 -9.58
N TYR A 191 0.56 -13.05 -8.41
CA TYR A 191 0.10 -11.75 -7.94
C TYR A 191 0.62 -10.61 -8.81
N ILE A 192 1.89 -10.67 -9.23
CA ILE A 192 2.49 -9.65 -10.11
C ILE A 192 1.83 -9.68 -11.49
N GLU A 193 1.48 -10.87 -11.99
CA GLU A 193 0.80 -11.06 -13.28
C GLU A 193 -0.56 -10.34 -13.33
N SER A 194 -1.27 -10.24 -12.19
CA SER A 194 -2.53 -9.47 -12.10
C SER A 194 -2.34 -7.97 -12.38
N PHE A 195 -1.11 -7.46 -12.28
CA PHE A 195 -0.78 -6.05 -12.52
C PHE A 195 -0.13 -5.80 -13.87
N TYR A 196 0.06 -6.80 -14.74
CA TYR A 196 0.64 -6.59 -16.07
C TYR A 196 -0.05 -5.51 -16.92
N PRO A 197 -1.39 -5.34 -16.91
CA PRO A 197 -2.02 -4.23 -17.63
C PRO A 197 -1.64 -2.83 -17.11
N LEU A 198 -0.99 -2.77 -15.94
CA LEU A 198 -0.64 -1.53 -15.24
C LEU A 198 0.86 -1.19 -15.30
N ILE A 199 1.74 -2.15 -15.58
CA ILE A 199 3.20 -1.97 -15.54
C ILE A 199 3.86 -2.46 -16.83
N SER A 200 4.97 -1.84 -17.22
CA SER A 200 5.71 -2.28 -18.41
C SER A 200 6.36 -3.66 -18.20
N PRO A 201 6.60 -4.45 -19.27
CA PRO A 201 7.30 -5.74 -19.15
C PRO A 201 8.70 -5.62 -18.53
N ALA A 202 9.42 -4.54 -18.81
CA ALA A 202 10.75 -4.28 -18.23
C ALA A 202 10.69 -4.09 -16.70
N VAL A 203 9.70 -3.31 -16.24
CA VAL A 203 9.45 -3.10 -14.81
C VAL A 203 8.98 -4.38 -14.13
N ALA A 204 8.08 -5.14 -14.76
CA ALA A 204 7.62 -6.43 -14.23
C ALA A 204 8.78 -7.43 -14.06
N ARG A 205 9.70 -7.49 -15.03
CA ARG A 205 10.92 -8.31 -14.93
C ARG A 205 11.84 -7.82 -13.80
N SER A 206 12.03 -6.51 -13.67
CA SER A 206 12.84 -5.93 -12.60
C SER A 206 12.27 -6.29 -11.21
N ILE A 207 10.97 -6.09 -10.98
CA ILE A 207 10.29 -6.46 -9.73
C ILE A 207 10.53 -7.94 -9.41
N LYS A 208 10.32 -8.84 -10.38
CA LYS A 208 10.51 -10.28 -10.19
C LYS A 208 11.95 -10.65 -9.88
N ARG A 209 12.92 -10.00 -10.54
CA ARG A 209 14.35 -10.21 -10.31
C ARG A 209 14.73 -9.79 -8.89
N GLU A 210 14.36 -8.58 -8.47
CA GLU A 210 14.73 -8.09 -7.13
C GLU A 210 14.08 -8.91 -6.01
N ILE A 211 12.80 -9.29 -6.14
CA ILE A 211 12.14 -10.14 -5.14
C ILE A 211 12.86 -11.49 -5.00
N ARG A 212 13.33 -12.09 -6.11
CA ARG A 212 14.06 -13.36 -6.05
C ARG A 212 15.46 -13.18 -5.46
N ALA A 213 16.17 -12.15 -5.88
CA ALA A 213 17.52 -11.85 -5.42
C ALA A 213 17.56 -11.54 -3.92
N PHE A 214 16.49 -10.99 -3.36
CA PHE A 214 16.41 -10.67 -1.93
C PHE A 214 16.36 -11.91 -0.99
N ILE A 215 16.24 -13.12 -1.54
CA ILE A 215 16.20 -14.38 -0.78
C ILE A 215 17.53 -15.15 -0.86
N CYS A 216 18.32 -14.87 -1.90
CA CYS A 216 19.62 -15.50 -2.14
C CYS A 216 20.71 -14.69 -1.46
#